data_AF-A0A3B0T3X3-F1
#
_entry.id   AF-A0A3B0T3X3-F1
#
_cell.length_a   1.000
_cell.length_b   1.000
_cell.length_c   1.000
_cell.angle_alpha   90.00
_cell.angle_beta   90.00
_cell.angle_gamma   90.00
#
_symmetry.space_group_name_H-M   'P 1'
#
loop_
_entity.id
_entity.type
_entity.pdbx_description
1 polymer ?
#
loop_
_entity_poly.entity_id
_entity_poly.type
_entity_poly.pdbx_seq_one_letter_code
_entity_poly.pdbx_strand_id
1 'polypeptide(L)'
;GVADVDVEGVAADDFSVRLAGVGEIDVAGTCNGLTASLSGVGELDAAGLECADVEVRVSGIGEASVYASRSVDANVSGIGSITIYGSPARVEKSSSFLADITVK
;
A
#
# COMPACT_ATOMS: atom_id res chain seq x y z
N GLY A 1 -2.10 16.25 7.88
CA GLY A 1 -2.31 17.44 7.02
C GLY A 1 -3.31 17.10 5.94
N VAL A 2 -3.46 17.97 4.93
CA VAL A 2 -4.11 17.60 3.67
C VAL A 2 -3.01 17.60 2.61
N ALA A 3 -2.88 16.53 1.84
CA ALA A 3 -1.82 16.40 0.85
C ALA A 3 -2.27 15.59 -0.37
N ASP A 4 -1.67 15.91 -1.50
CA ASP A 4 -1.77 15.21 -2.78
C ASP A 4 -0.33 15.05 -3.27
N VAL A 5 0.05 13.82 -3.60
CA VAL A 5 1.45 13.46 -3.87
C VAL A 5 1.50 12.52 -5.05
N ASP A 6 2.13 12.97 -6.14
CA ASP A 6 2.41 12.18 -7.33
C ASP A 6 3.93 11.97 -7.48
N VAL A 7 4.35 10.70 -7.58
CA VAL A 7 5.76 10.33 -7.73
C VAL A 7 5.92 9.26 -8.80
N GLU A 8 6.56 9.64 -9.91
CA GLU A 8 6.87 8.74 -11.02
C GLU A 8 8.36 8.36 -11.07
N GLY A 9 8.65 7.20 -11.68
CA GLY A 9 10.01 6.79 -12.02
C GLY A 9 10.87 6.38 -10.84
N VAL A 10 10.26 5.89 -9.75
CA VAL A 10 11.00 5.36 -8.59
C VAL A 10 11.90 4.20 -9.01
N ALA A 11 13.15 4.24 -8.58
CA ALA A 11 14.09 3.12 -8.68
C ALA A 11 14.90 3.09 -7.37
N ALA A 12 14.49 2.25 -6.44
CA ALA A 12 15.05 2.22 -5.08
C ALA A 12 15.15 0.79 -4.56
N ASP A 13 16.10 0.54 -3.65
CA ASP A 13 16.08 -0.71 -2.89
C ASP A 13 14.91 -0.70 -1.91
N ASP A 14 14.88 0.28 -1.01
CA ASP A 14 13.81 0.45 -0.02
C ASP A 14 13.05 1.77 -0.26
N PHE A 15 11.73 1.69 -0.34
CA PHE A 15 10.84 2.83 -0.50
C PHE A 15 9.81 2.87 0.63
N SER A 16 9.58 4.06 1.21
CA SER A 16 8.66 4.22 2.34
C SER A 16 7.68 5.35 2.11
N VAL A 17 6.39 5.02 2.26
CA VAL A 17 5.28 5.97 2.14
C VAL A 17 4.58 6.08 3.48
N ARG A 18 4.35 7.31 3.95
CA ARG A 18 3.58 7.58 5.18
C ARG A 18 2.58 8.69 4.93
N LEU A 19 1.29 8.36 5.03
CA LEU A 19 0.21 9.34 5.04
C LEU A 19 -0.32 9.50 6.47
N ALA A 20 -0.32 10.75 6.96
CA ALA A 20 -0.89 11.12 8.25
C ALA A 20 -1.85 12.32 8.08
N GLY A 21 -3.16 12.05 8.07
CA GLY A 21 -4.20 13.05 7.87
C GLY A 21 -5.16 12.67 6.74
N VAL A 22 -5.37 13.58 5.79
CA VAL A 22 -6.24 13.36 4.64
C VAL A 22 -5.46 13.52 3.34
N GLY A 23 -5.59 12.62 2.39
CA GLY A 23 -4.86 12.78 1.13
C GLY A 23 -4.84 11.57 0.22
N GLU A 24 -4.23 11.79 -0.94
CA GLU A 24 -4.02 10.80 -2.01
C GLU A 24 -2.54 10.76 -2.34
N ILE A 25 -2.03 9.56 -2.60
CA ILE A 25 -0.64 9.32 -2.95
C ILE A 25 -0.60 8.35 -4.12
N ASP A 26 -0.03 8.78 -5.24
CA ASP A 26 0.22 8.00 -6.43
C ASP A 26 1.72 7.76 -6.59
N VAL A 27 2.12 6.49 -6.73
CA VAL A 27 3.53 6.11 -6.89
C VAL A 27 3.71 5.05 -7.97
N ALA A 28 4.65 5.30 -8.88
CA ALA A 28 5.03 4.37 -9.93
C ALA A 28 6.55 4.18 -10.05
N GLY A 29 6.99 2.98 -10.45
CA GLY A 29 8.39 2.64 -10.64
C GLY A 29 8.71 1.19 -10.24
N THR A 30 9.91 0.95 -9.73
CA THR A 30 10.37 -0.36 -9.25
C THR A 30 11.06 -0.23 -7.89
N CYS A 31 10.87 -1.24 -7.03
CA CYS A 31 11.61 -1.32 -5.77
C CYS A 31 11.92 -2.75 -5.32
N ASN A 32 12.84 -2.92 -4.35
CA ASN A 32 12.99 -4.22 -3.67
C ASN A 32 12.00 -4.34 -2.50
N GLY A 33 11.94 -3.33 -1.63
CA GLY A 33 11.09 -3.29 -0.43
C GLY A 33 10.20 -2.05 -0.38
N LEU A 34 8.90 -2.25 -0.15
CA LEU A 34 7.95 -1.18 0.11
C LEU A 34 7.44 -1.24 1.55
N THR A 35 7.47 -0.12 2.26
CA THR A 35 6.76 0.06 3.54
C THR A 35 5.79 1.22 3.46
N ALA A 36 4.50 0.91 3.35
CA ALA A 36 3.42 1.87 3.29
C ALA A 36 2.61 1.91 4.59
N SER A 37 2.39 3.11 5.12
CA SER A 37 1.52 3.32 6.29
C SER A 37 0.55 4.47 6.04
N LEU A 38 -0.73 4.17 6.09
CA LEU A 38 -1.81 5.15 5.99
C LEU A 38 -2.49 5.28 7.34
N SER A 39 -2.45 6.48 7.91
CA SER A 39 -3.10 6.83 9.16
C SER A 39 -4.00 8.05 8.96
N GLY A 40 -5.32 7.84 8.94
CA GLY A 40 -6.30 8.90 8.68
C GLY A 40 -7.34 8.53 7.63
N VAL A 41 -7.61 9.45 6.69
CA VAL A 41 -8.56 9.26 5.59
C VAL A 41 -7.86 9.44 4.25
N GLY A 42 -7.67 8.39 3.46
CA GLY A 42 -6.95 8.59 2.21
C GLY A 42 -6.75 7.36 1.35
N GLU A 43 -6.11 7.59 0.22
CA GLU A 43 -5.85 6.59 -0.80
C GLU A 43 -4.35 6.52 -1.10
N LEU A 44 -3.87 5.30 -1.33
CA LEU A 44 -2.54 5.04 -1.87
C LEU A 44 -2.70 4.20 -3.13
N ASP A 45 -2.37 4.75 -4.28
CA ASP A 45 -2.16 3.96 -5.50
C ASP A 45 -0.67 3.74 -5.74
N ALA A 46 -0.22 2.55 -5.36
CA ALA A 46 1.11 2.02 -5.67
C ALA A 46 1.01 0.75 -6.53
N ALA A 47 -0.06 0.59 -7.31
CA ALA A 47 -0.18 -0.52 -8.25
C ALA A 47 0.87 -0.45 -9.37
N GLY A 48 1.30 0.77 -9.73
CA GLY A 48 2.37 1.02 -10.69
C GLY A 48 3.78 0.92 -10.12
N LEU A 49 3.93 0.66 -8.81
CA LEU A 49 5.22 0.51 -8.14
C LEU A 49 5.54 -0.98 -7.95
N GLU A 50 6.29 -1.55 -8.89
CA GLU A 50 6.62 -2.98 -8.88
C GLU A 50 7.67 -3.30 -7.83
N CYS A 51 7.23 -3.83 -6.68
CA CYS A 51 8.11 -4.20 -5.58
C CYS A 51 8.22 -5.71 -5.37
N ALA A 52 9.33 -6.18 -4.80
CA ALA A 52 9.50 -7.58 -4.46
C ALA A 52 8.76 -7.94 -3.16
N ASP A 53 9.08 -7.21 -2.09
CA ASP A 53 8.54 -7.42 -0.76
C ASP A 53 7.76 -6.18 -0.32
N VAL A 54 6.51 -6.36 0.08
CA VAL A 54 5.59 -5.25 0.40
C VAL A 54 5.02 -5.40 1.80
N GLU A 55 5.12 -4.34 2.59
CA GLU A 55 4.42 -4.18 3.85
C GLU A 55 3.47 -2.98 3.75
N VAL A 56 2.18 -3.22 3.92
CA VAL A 56 1.16 -2.17 3.85
C VAL A 56 0.26 -2.21 5.08
N ARG A 57 0.16 -1.08 5.77
CA ARG A 57 -0.70 -0.90 6.94
C ARG A 57 -1.66 0.26 6.74
N VAL A 58 -2.95 -0.03 6.77
CA VAL A 58 -4.02 0.97 6.72
C VAL A 58 -4.71 1.01 8.08
N SER A 59 -4.61 2.16 8.75
CA SER A 59 -5.17 2.41 10.07
C SER A 59 -6.06 3.65 10.02
N GLY A 60 -7.35 3.47 9.74
CA GLY A 60 -8.29 4.58 9.54
C GLY A 60 -9.40 4.26 8.55
N ILE A 61 -9.68 5.20 7.65
CA ILE A 61 -10.61 5.03 6.53
C ILE A 61 -9.85 5.18 5.22
N GLY A 62 -9.68 4.14 4.44
CA GLY A 62 -8.89 4.30 3.22
C GLY A 62 -8.70 3.06 2.39
N GLU A 63 -8.12 3.28 1.22
CA GLU A 63 -7.85 2.26 0.23
C GLU A 63 -6.36 2.26 -0.09
N ALA A 64 -5.79 1.08 -0.28
CA ALA A 64 -4.41 0.95 -0.74
C ALA A 64 -4.30 -0.10 -1.83
N SER A 65 -3.76 0.30 -2.98
CA SER A 65 -3.38 -0.56 -4.08
C SER A 65 -1.87 -0.72 -4.09
N VAL A 66 -1.36 -1.96 -4.09
CA VAL A 66 0.08 -2.25 -4.06
C VAL A 66 0.43 -3.40 -4.99
N TYR A 67 1.64 -3.40 -5.56
CA TYR A 67 2.15 -4.53 -6.35
C TYR A 67 3.27 -5.26 -5.63
N ALA A 68 3.15 -6.59 -5.49
CA ALA A 68 4.17 -7.45 -4.90
C ALA A 68 4.48 -8.65 -5.79
N SER A 69 5.77 -8.90 -6.03
CA SER A 69 6.21 -10.06 -6.83
C SER A 69 6.70 -11.25 -5.99
N ARG A 70 7.05 -11.05 -4.71
CA ARG A 70 7.61 -12.12 -3.85
C ARG A 70 6.82 -12.31 -2.57
N SER A 71 6.63 -11.26 -1.78
CA SER A 71 5.89 -11.34 -0.53
C SER A 71 5.09 -10.08 -0.24
N VAL A 72 3.99 -10.26 0.48
CA VAL A 72 3.15 -9.15 0.96
C VAL A 72 2.64 -9.44 2.37
N ASP A 73 2.77 -8.44 3.24
CA ASP A 73 2.13 -8.36 4.55
C ASP A 73 1.14 -7.18 4.54
N ALA A 74 -0.15 -7.50 4.48
CA ALA A 74 -1.23 -6.53 4.39
C ALA A 74 -2.06 -6.50 5.66
N ASN A 75 -2.09 -5.34 6.32
CA ASN A 75 -2.83 -5.13 7.55
C ASN A 75 -3.82 -3.97 7.41
N VAL A 76 -5.10 -4.21 7.71
CA VAL A 76 -6.13 -3.18 7.78
C VAL A 76 -6.79 -3.17 9.15
N SER A 77 -6.55 -2.10 9.90
CA SER A 77 -7.17 -1.81 11.18
C SER A 77 -8.07 -0.59 11.05
N GLY A 78 -9.30 -0.80 10.56
CA GLY A 78 -10.26 0.28 10.34
C GLY A 78 -11.37 -0.12 9.36
N ILE A 79 -11.78 0.85 8.54
CA ILE A 79 -12.74 0.68 7.45
C ILE A 79 -11.97 0.92 6.16
N GLY A 80 -11.87 -0.08 5.29
CA GLY A 80 -11.04 0.11 4.10
C GLY A 80 -10.76 -1.16 3.35
N SER A 81 -10.02 -1.00 2.25
CA SER A 81 -9.63 -2.09 1.38
C SER A 81 -8.13 -2.06 1.11
N ILE A 82 -7.52 -3.23 0.97
CA ILE A 82 -6.21 -3.36 0.34
C ILE A 82 -6.36 -4.24 -0.89
N THR A 83 -5.95 -3.73 -2.04
CA THR A 83 -5.82 -4.50 -3.27
C THR A 83 -4.36 -4.79 -3.53
N ILE A 84 -4.03 -6.08 -3.59
CA ILE A 84 -2.69 -6.56 -3.87
C ILE A 84 -2.67 -7.06 -5.31
N TYR A 85 -1.82 -6.47 -6.13
CA TYR A 85 -1.53 -6.88 -7.49
C TYR A 85 -0.25 -7.73 -7.53
N GLY A 86 -0.13 -8.52 -8.61
CA GLY A 86 1.06 -9.33 -8.89
C GLY A 86 0.82 -10.80 -8.56
N SER A 87 1.88 -11.53 -8.23
CA SER A 87 1.79 -12.95 -7.89
C SER A 87 2.78 -13.33 -6.78
N PRO A 88 2.65 -12.72 -5.59
CA PRO A 88 3.56 -12.98 -4.48
C PRO A 88 3.39 -14.43 -3.99
N ALA A 89 4.52 -15.09 -3.73
CA ALA A 89 4.53 -16.46 -3.21
C ALA A 89 4.12 -16.55 -1.74
N ARG A 90 4.24 -15.44 -0.98
CA ARG A 90 3.81 -15.34 0.42
C ARG A 90 2.84 -14.19 0.59
N VAL A 91 1.69 -14.47 1.18
CA VAL A 91 0.62 -13.49 1.39
C VAL A 91 0.14 -13.62 2.83
N GLU A 92 0.46 -12.63 3.66
CA GLU A 92 -0.07 -12.48 5.01
C GLU A 92 -1.12 -11.36 4.99
N LYS A 93 -2.27 -11.65 5.60
CA LYS A 93 -3.43 -10.76 5.60
C LYS A 93 -4.02 -10.68 7.00
N SER A 94 -4.25 -9.46 7.46
CA SER A 94 -4.95 -9.19 8.72
C SER A 94 -5.93 -8.06 8.49
N SER A 95 -7.23 -8.34 8.62
CA SER A 95 -8.29 -7.34 8.44
C SER A 95 -9.25 -7.32 9.63
N SER A 96 -9.73 -6.12 9.95
CA SER A 96 -10.83 -5.92 10.89
C SER A 96 -12.19 -6.24 10.26
N PHE A 97 -13.25 -6.33 11.06
CA PHE A 97 -14.60 -6.73 10.61
C PHE A 97 -15.16 -5.93 9.42
N LEU A 98 -14.77 -4.65 9.29
CA LEU A 98 -15.23 -3.74 8.23
C LEU A 98 -14.18 -3.48 7.14
N ALA A 99 -13.18 -4.35 7.04
CA ALA A 99 -12.10 -4.22 6.08
C ALA A 99 -12.00 -5.44 5.15
N ASP A 100 -11.59 -5.19 3.90
CA ASP A 100 -11.39 -6.22 2.88
C ASP A 100 -9.93 -6.24 2.39
N ILE A 101 -9.41 -7.42 2.07
CA ILE A 101 -8.09 -7.57 1.45
C ILE A 101 -8.18 -8.51 0.26
N THR A 102 -8.19 -7.93 -0.93
CA THR A 102 -8.29 -8.62 -2.21
C THR A 102 -6.91 -8.80 -2.84
N VAL A 103 -6.67 -9.96 -3.44
CA VAL A 103 -5.48 -10.23 -4.27
C VAL A 103 -5.96 -10.44 -5.70
N LYS A 104 -5.39 -9.71 -6.65
CA LYS A 104 -5.69 -9.75 -8.09
C LYS A 104 -4.55 -10.40 -8.86
#